data_AF-A0AAE1S7D6-F1
#
_entry.id   AF-A0AAE1S7D6-F1
#
_cell.length_a   1.000
_cell.length_b   1.000
_cell.length_c   1.000
_cell.angle_alpha   90.00
_cell.angle_beta   90.00
_cell.angle_gamma   90.00
#
_symmetry.space_group_name_H-M   'P 1'
#
loop_
_entity.id
_entity.type
_entity.pdbx_description
1 polymer ?
#
loop_
_entity_poly.entity_id
_entity_poly.type
_entity_poly.pdbx_seq_one_letter_code
_entity_poly.pdbx_strand_id
1 'polypeptide(L)'
;MATISPFSPPFPLPNTSSKFQPPMLQPYLEQLEAPQHQLQPQQPAVEQVNDEPLHGSLIQNPESGVSSNHSSTNHSATAYHVTFNQDFGCFAIGTDRGFGVFNCVPFCESFCRYFENIGGIGIIEMLFRSNILAFVGRGDHPQYPRNKVMIWDDHQSRCISELCFRSEVRSIRLRQDCIVVVLEQKIFVYNFSNLKLLFQIETTTNPKGHCEVSQAAGPLVLVCPGLQKGQVRVKHYASKGTKFIVAHDSVLACFALTREGNLLATASTKGTLIRIFSTLEGTLLQEVRRGLDRAEIYSVSFSPTAQWLAVSSDKGTVHVFSLKVNLWNLSTNKSSSSPDSRVPVAASSSFSFIRGVLPKYFSSEWSVAQFRLPGVSQYIVTFGNEKNTLIILGWDGSFIRCKFDPASGKEMTQLEYHNFLKPEEPCYGKYG
;
A
#
# COMPACT_ATOMS: atom_id res chain seq x y z
N MET A 1 0.01 18.00 -17.48
CA MET A 1 0.27 17.31 -18.75
C MET A 1 1.47 16.40 -18.51
N ALA A 2 1.23 15.09 -18.47
CA ALA A 2 2.30 14.09 -18.44
C ALA A 2 2.69 13.82 -19.90
N THR A 3 3.96 13.96 -20.23
CA THR A 3 4.52 13.60 -21.53
C THR A 3 4.93 12.14 -21.49
N ILE A 4 4.46 11.37 -22.47
CA ILE A 4 4.94 10.01 -22.74
C ILE A 4 6.12 10.17 -23.70
N SER A 5 7.33 9.87 -23.27
CA SER A 5 8.53 9.89 -24.11
C SER A 5 8.98 8.47 -24.45
N PRO A 6 9.34 8.17 -25.72
CA PRO A 6 9.97 6.90 -26.07
C PRO A 6 11.39 6.83 -25.51
N PHE A 7 11.76 5.66 -24.98
CA PHE A 7 13.03 5.41 -24.27
C PHE A 7 14.21 5.20 -25.23
N SER A 8 15.40 5.59 -24.79
CA SER A 8 16.69 5.03 -25.23
C SER A 8 17.49 4.72 -23.95
N PRO A 9 17.88 3.46 -23.66
CA PRO A 9 18.64 3.17 -22.45
C PRO A 9 20.14 3.33 -22.73
N PRO A 10 20.91 3.70 -21.69
CA PRO A 10 21.84 2.68 -21.22
C PRO A 10 21.83 2.66 -19.69
N PHE A 11 21.09 1.72 -19.10
CA PHE A 11 21.33 1.34 -17.70
C PHE A 11 21.39 -0.19 -17.62
N PRO A 12 22.41 -0.75 -16.93
CA PRO A 12 22.61 -2.18 -16.84
C PRO A 12 21.48 -2.86 -16.06
N LEU A 13 21.23 -4.12 -16.40
CA LEU A 13 20.21 -4.98 -15.81
C LEU A 13 20.58 -5.30 -14.35
N PRO A 14 19.61 -5.34 -13.41
CA PRO A 14 19.88 -5.84 -12.06
C PRO A 14 20.20 -7.34 -12.08
N ASN A 15 21.11 -7.76 -11.20
CA ASN A 15 21.47 -9.18 -11.05
C ASN A 15 20.25 -10.00 -10.57
N THR A 16 20.02 -11.14 -11.21
CA THR A 16 18.88 -12.02 -10.95
C THR A 16 19.24 -13.14 -9.97
N SER A 17 18.57 -13.15 -8.82
CA SER A 17 18.37 -14.37 -8.03
C SER A 17 16.87 -14.70 -8.09
N SER A 18 16.47 -15.71 -8.86
CA SER A 18 15.09 -16.18 -8.88
C SER A 18 15.00 -17.70 -8.80
N LYS A 19 14.09 -18.18 -7.94
CA LYS A 19 13.56 -19.54 -7.91
C LYS A 19 12.03 -19.47 -7.86
N PHE A 20 11.38 -18.80 -8.81
CA PHE A 20 9.92 -18.80 -8.88
C PHE A 20 9.38 -18.42 -10.25
N GLN A 21 8.36 -19.16 -10.74
CA GLN A 21 7.55 -18.83 -11.91
C GLN A 21 6.14 -18.42 -11.43
N PRO A 22 5.69 -17.17 -11.64
CA PRO A 22 4.33 -16.75 -11.32
C PRO A 22 3.33 -17.11 -12.44
N PRO A 23 2.02 -17.24 -12.14
CA PRO A 23 0.99 -17.49 -13.15
C PRO A 23 0.74 -16.26 -14.05
N MET A 24 0.60 -16.52 -15.35
CA MET A 24 0.39 -15.53 -16.42
C MET A 24 -0.93 -14.77 -16.28
N LEU A 25 -0.90 -13.46 -16.50
CA LEU A 25 -2.08 -12.57 -16.60
C LEU A 25 -2.98 -12.82 -17.83
N GLN A 26 -2.51 -13.63 -18.80
CA GLN A 26 -3.18 -13.85 -20.08
C GLN A 26 -4.64 -14.33 -19.98
N PRO A 27 -5.00 -15.32 -19.13
CA PRO A 27 -6.36 -15.86 -19.12
C PRO A 27 -7.41 -14.91 -18.54
N TYR A 28 -6.99 -13.86 -17.82
CA TYR A 28 -7.89 -12.93 -17.13
C TYR A 28 -8.28 -11.73 -17.99
N LEU A 29 -7.42 -11.36 -18.94
CA LEU A 29 -7.67 -10.26 -19.89
C LEU A 29 -8.58 -10.71 -21.04
N GLU A 30 -8.52 -11.99 -21.44
CA GLU A 30 -9.33 -12.57 -22.51
C GLU A 30 -10.84 -12.62 -22.20
N GLN A 31 -11.23 -12.53 -20.91
CA GLN A 31 -12.65 -12.48 -20.51
C GLN A 31 -13.31 -11.11 -20.70
N LEU A 32 -12.54 -10.05 -20.99
CA LEU A 32 -13.03 -8.67 -21.07
C LEU A 32 -13.21 -8.14 -22.50
N GLU A 33 -12.82 -8.90 -23.53
CA GLU A 33 -12.84 -8.44 -24.92
C GLU A 33 -13.82 -9.26 -25.77
N ALA A 34 -15.01 -8.71 -26.02
CA ALA A 34 -15.83 -9.08 -27.17
C ALA A 34 -15.50 -8.15 -28.36
N PRO A 35 -15.53 -8.62 -29.63
CA PRO A 35 -14.79 -7.97 -30.70
C PRO A 35 -15.60 -6.85 -31.38
N GLN A 36 -14.94 -5.73 -31.67
CA GLN A 36 -15.38 -4.79 -32.71
C GLN A 36 -14.32 -4.62 -33.79
N HIS A 37 -14.82 -4.53 -35.02
CA HIS A 37 -14.16 -4.74 -36.30
C HIS A 37 -12.94 -3.85 -36.60
N GLN A 38 -11.99 -4.48 -37.31
CA GLN A 38 -10.76 -3.90 -37.87
C GLN A 38 -11.04 -2.91 -39.01
N LEU A 39 -10.34 -1.77 -38.99
CA LEU A 39 -9.95 -1.03 -40.19
C LEU A 39 -8.47 -0.62 -40.03
N GLN A 40 -7.64 -1.08 -40.98
CA GLN A 40 -6.22 -0.72 -41.12
C GLN A 40 -6.05 0.74 -41.55
N PRO A 41 -4.87 1.33 -41.25
CA PRO A 41 -4.25 2.18 -42.27
C PRO A 41 -2.76 1.88 -42.55
N GLN A 42 -2.41 2.23 -43.78
CA GLN A 42 -1.16 2.07 -44.52
C GLN A 42 0.02 2.93 -44.03
N GLN A 43 1.24 2.49 -44.34
CA GLN A 43 2.50 3.26 -44.30
C GLN A 43 2.60 4.32 -45.41
N PRO A 44 3.51 5.31 -45.29
CA PRO A 44 4.69 5.27 -46.19
C PRO A 44 6.03 5.84 -45.65
N ALA A 45 7.12 5.36 -46.31
CA ALA A 45 8.44 5.94 -46.69
C ALA A 45 9.21 6.88 -45.72
N VAL A 46 10.42 6.58 -45.23
CA VAL A 46 11.78 6.48 -45.85
C VAL A 46 12.29 7.79 -46.48
N GLU A 47 13.36 8.34 -45.88
CA GLU A 47 14.44 9.04 -46.60
C GLU A 47 15.79 8.76 -45.91
N GLN A 48 16.77 8.37 -46.73
CA GLN A 48 18.16 8.04 -46.40
C GLN A 48 19.05 9.26 -46.63
N VAL A 49 20.14 9.39 -45.85
CA VAL A 49 21.37 10.04 -46.31
C VAL A 49 22.57 9.19 -45.86
N ASN A 50 23.33 8.72 -46.84
CA ASN A 50 24.66 8.13 -46.70
C ASN A 50 25.72 9.22 -46.93
N ASP A 51 26.89 9.11 -46.29
CA ASP A 51 28.16 8.87 -46.99
C ASP A 51 29.36 8.74 -46.02
N GLU A 52 29.87 7.50 -45.94
CA GLU A 52 31.27 7.01 -46.10
C GLU A 52 32.50 7.57 -45.31
N PRO A 53 33.57 6.75 -45.17
CA PRO A 53 34.42 6.68 -43.97
C PRO A 53 35.89 7.10 -44.20
N LEU A 54 36.69 7.13 -43.12
CA LEU A 54 38.15 7.12 -43.20
C LEU A 54 38.80 6.23 -42.12
N HIS A 55 39.83 5.49 -42.57
CA HIS A 55 40.60 4.44 -41.91
C HIS A 55 41.49 4.90 -40.72
N GLY A 56 41.59 4.02 -39.72
CA GLY A 56 42.85 3.37 -39.34
C GLY A 56 43.76 4.02 -38.29
N SER A 57 43.90 3.39 -37.12
CA SER A 57 45.21 2.92 -36.60
C SER A 57 45.07 2.12 -35.31
N LEU A 58 45.76 0.98 -35.30
CA LEU A 58 46.01 0.07 -34.18
C LEU A 58 47.01 0.68 -33.20
N ILE A 59 46.71 0.67 -31.89
CA ILE A 59 47.74 0.69 -30.83
C ILE A 59 47.32 -0.27 -29.69
N GLN A 60 48.34 -0.97 -29.19
CA GLN A 60 48.38 -2.19 -28.39
C GLN A 60 47.84 -2.11 -26.95
N ASN A 61 47.38 -3.27 -26.46
CA ASN A 61 47.20 -3.59 -25.05
C ASN A 61 48.50 -3.42 -24.24
N PRO A 62 48.35 -3.14 -22.93
CA PRO A 62 49.09 -3.91 -21.95
C PRO A 62 48.16 -4.53 -20.90
N GLU A 63 48.27 -5.85 -20.77
CA GLU A 63 47.87 -6.56 -19.57
C GLU A 63 48.68 -6.04 -18.38
N SER A 64 48.00 -5.64 -17.30
CA SER A 64 48.57 -5.71 -15.96
C SER A 64 47.44 -5.98 -14.98
N GLY A 65 47.58 -7.13 -14.30
CA GLY A 65 46.62 -7.61 -13.32
C GLY A 65 46.47 -6.61 -12.18
N VAL A 66 45.22 -6.19 -11.96
CA VAL A 66 44.80 -5.61 -10.68
C VAL A 66 43.78 -6.59 -10.10
N SER A 67 44.24 -7.35 -9.11
CA SER A 67 43.40 -8.10 -8.20
C SER A 67 42.37 -7.16 -7.58
N SER A 68 41.12 -7.23 -8.02
CA SER A 68 40.00 -6.58 -7.32
C SER A 68 39.73 -7.35 -6.04
N ASN A 69 40.37 -6.90 -4.96
CA ASN A 69 39.91 -7.19 -3.61
C ASN A 69 38.51 -6.57 -3.45
N HIS A 70 37.46 -7.32 -3.80
CA HIS A 70 36.11 -7.03 -3.35
C HIS A 70 36.07 -7.26 -1.84
N SER A 71 36.44 -6.24 -1.07
CA SER A 71 36.04 -6.16 0.32
C SER A 71 34.52 -5.94 0.33
N SER A 72 33.75 -7.03 0.36
CA SER A 72 32.32 -7.02 0.66
C SER A 72 32.15 -6.56 2.11
N THR A 73 32.23 -5.26 2.35
CA THR A 73 31.78 -4.66 3.59
C THR A 73 30.29 -4.99 3.74
N ASN A 74 29.97 -5.89 4.67
CA ASN A 74 28.63 -6.28 5.12
C ASN A 74 27.85 -5.07 5.67
N HIS A 75 27.52 -4.13 4.81
CA HIS A 75 26.60 -3.05 5.13
C HIS A 75 25.19 -3.62 5.04
N SER A 76 24.53 -3.73 6.19
CA SER A 76 23.11 -4.06 6.30
C SER A 76 22.29 -3.04 5.49
N ALA A 77 21.39 -3.52 4.64
CA ALA A 77 20.56 -2.66 3.80
C ALA A 77 19.66 -1.76 4.65
N THR A 78 19.48 -0.50 4.23
CA THR A 78 18.60 0.45 4.92
C THR A 78 17.24 0.46 4.22
N ALA A 79 16.16 0.16 4.95
CA ALA A 79 14.81 0.25 4.40
C ALA A 79 14.36 1.71 4.27
N TYR A 80 13.88 2.08 3.09
CA TYR A 80 13.22 3.36 2.82
C TYR A 80 11.70 3.23 2.84
N HIS A 81 11.16 2.09 2.41
CA HIS A 81 9.73 1.81 2.38
C HIS A 81 9.45 0.35 2.69
N VAL A 82 8.38 0.11 3.44
CA VAL A 82 7.82 -1.22 3.71
C VAL A 82 6.31 -1.09 3.52
N THR A 83 5.71 -1.96 2.70
CA THR A 83 4.26 -1.95 2.47
C THR A 83 3.73 -3.35 2.24
N PHE A 84 2.50 -3.60 2.68
CA PHE A 84 1.79 -4.83 2.31
C PHE A 84 1.19 -4.70 0.91
N ASN A 85 1.00 -5.83 0.23
CA ASN A 85 0.11 -5.86 -0.92
C ASN A 85 -1.38 -5.82 -0.48
N GLN A 86 -2.27 -5.69 -1.45
CA GLN A 86 -3.70 -5.41 -1.27
C GLN A 86 -4.48 -6.52 -0.53
N ASP A 87 -3.98 -7.75 -0.55
CA ASP A 87 -4.58 -8.91 0.15
C ASP A 87 -3.81 -9.31 1.41
N PHE A 88 -2.77 -8.54 1.79
CA PHE A 88 -1.90 -8.76 2.94
C PHE A 88 -1.14 -10.10 2.93
N GLY A 89 -1.15 -10.82 1.82
CA GLY A 89 -0.45 -12.09 1.66
C GLY A 89 1.05 -11.95 1.39
N CYS A 90 1.48 -10.77 0.93
CA CYS A 90 2.86 -10.42 0.65
C CYS A 90 3.16 -9.01 1.17
N PHE A 91 4.45 -8.68 1.22
CA PHE A 91 4.91 -7.32 1.42
C PHE A 91 6.10 -7.01 0.52
N ALA A 92 6.25 -5.73 0.18
CA ALA A 92 7.37 -5.20 -0.59
C ALA A 92 8.21 -4.26 0.25
N ILE A 93 9.51 -4.26 -0.03
CA ILE A 93 10.47 -3.35 0.57
C ILE A 93 11.22 -2.58 -0.52
N GLY A 94 11.43 -1.30 -0.29
CA GLY A 94 12.40 -0.48 -1.04
C GLY A 94 13.56 -0.13 -0.11
N THR A 95 14.79 -0.27 -0.60
CA THR A 95 16.01 -0.06 0.19
C THR A 95 16.92 0.96 -0.50
N ASP A 96 18.04 1.26 0.14
CA ASP A 96 19.15 2.03 -0.43
C ASP A 96 19.84 1.34 -1.62
N ARG A 97 19.59 0.04 -1.85
CA ARG A 97 20.28 -0.76 -2.88
C ARG A 97 19.36 -1.37 -3.93
N GLY A 98 18.06 -1.33 -3.72
CA GLY A 98 17.08 -1.90 -4.63
C GLY A 98 15.76 -2.17 -3.94
N PHE A 99 15.16 -3.33 -4.22
CA PHE A 99 13.85 -3.70 -3.69
C PHE A 99 13.69 -5.21 -3.53
N GLY A 100 12.69 -5.62 -2.75
CA GLY A 100 12.36 -7.03 -2.54
C GLY A 100 10.90 -7.27 -2.25
N VAL A 101 10.45 -8.50 -2.47
CA VAL A 101 9.10 -8.98 -2.20
C VAL A 101 9.19 -10.25 -1.37
N PHE A 102 8.34 -10.34 -0.36
CA PHE A 102 8.30 -11.43 0.60
C PHE A 102 6.87 -11.95 0.75
N ASN A 103 6.71 -13.26 0.92
CA ASN A 103 5.48 -13.89 1.35
C ASN A 103 5.34 -13.75 2.88
N CYS A 104 4.13 -13.48 3.35
CA CYS A 104 3.86 -13.36 4.78
C CYS A 104 3.71 -14.72 5.46
N VAL A 105 3.02 -15.68 4.83
CA VAL A 105 2.71 -17.00 5.41
C VAL A 105 2.79 -18.10 4.34
N PRO A 106 3.71 -19.08 4.47
CA PRO A 106 4.88 -19.03 5.36
C PRO A 106 5.77 -17.82 5.02
N PHE A 107 6.49 -17.29 6.02
CA PHE A 107 7.46 -16.22 5.77
C PHE A 107 8.53 -16.74 4.81
N CYS A 108 8.71 -16.06 3.68
CA CYS A 108 9.69 -16.45 2.67
C CYS A 108 10.02 -15.27 1.76
N GLU A 109 11.31 -15.07 1.48
CA GLU A 109 11.71 -14.18 0.40
C GLU A 109 11.21 -14.73 -0.94
N SER A 110 10.41 -13.94 -1.66
CA SER A 110 10.00 -14.30 -3.01
C SER A 110 11.12 -13.94 -4.00
N PHE A 111 11.60 -12.70 -3.94
CA PHE A 111 12.75 -12.24 -4.70
C PHE A 111 13.26 -10.90 -4.17
N CYS A 112 14.56 -10.65 -4.39
CA CYS A 112 15.16 -9.32 -4.28
C CYS A 112 15.83 -8.93 -5.62
N ARG A 113 15.91 -7.63 -5.87
CA ARG A 113 16.62 -7.01 -7.00
C ARG A 113 17.54 -5.94 -6.44
N TYR A 114 18.83 -6.05 -6.78
CA TYR A 114 19.86 -5.10 -6.37
C TYR A 114 20.43 -4.40 -7.60
N PHE A 115 20.65 -3.09 -7.49
CA PHE A 115 21.27 -2.29 -8.54
C PHE A 115 22.77 -2.13 -8.29
N GLU A 116 23.58 -2.17 -9.35
CA GLU A 116 25.05 -2.21 -9.27
C GLU A 116 25.67 -0.99 -8.57
N ASN A 117 25.09 0.20 -8.75
CA ASN A 117 25.68 1.47 -8.30
C ASN A 117 25.02 2.08 -7.05
N ILE A 118 24.43 1.26 -6.16
CA ILE A 118 23.60 1.75 -5.04
C ILE A 118 22.41 2.54 -5.59
N GLY A 119 21.33 1.83 -5.94
CA GLY A 119 20.13 2.42 -6.54
C GLY A 119 18.95 2.44 -5.58
N GLY A 120 18.78 3.54 -4.86
CA GLY A 120 17.75 3.61 -3.82
C GLY A 120 16.31 3.66 -4.35
N ILE A 121 15.42 2.82 -3.81
CA ILE A 121 13.98 2.79 -4.07
C ILE A 121 13.23 3.23 -2.81
N GLY A 122 12.47 4.32 -2.91
CA GLY A 122 11.86 4.96 -1.74
C GLY A 122 10.36 4.87 -1.60
N ILE A 123 9.66 4.50 -2.66
CA ILE A 123 8.24 4.17 -2.66
C ILE A 123 8.14 2.95 -3.55
N ILE A 124 7.44 1.93 -3.08
CA ILE A 124 7.18 0.71 -3.83
C ILE A 124 5.77 0.22 -3.51
N GLU A 125 5.04 -0.20 -4.54
CA GLU A 125 3.70 -0.75 -4.44
C GLU A 125 3.58 -1.97 -5.35
N MET A 126 2.99 -3.04 -4.83
CA MET A 126 2.68 -4.25 -5.58
C MET A 126 1.29 -4.13 -6.21
N LEU A 127 1.05 -4.81 -7.33
CA LEU A 127 -0.32 -5.11 -7.78
C LEU A 127 -0.67 -6.54 -7.41
N PHE A 128 -1.34 -6.72 -6.27
CA PHE A 128 -1.68 -7.99 -5.65
C PHE A 128 -0.47 -8.93 -5.58
N ARG A 129 -0.54 -10.08 -6.25
CA ARG A 129 0.55 -11.06 -6.39
C ARG A 129 0.99 -11.19 -7.87
N SER A 130 0.76 -10.16 -8.67
CA SER A 130 1.25 -10.13 -10.06
C SER A 130 2.75 -9.82 -10.11
N ASN A 131 3.33 -9.94 -11.30
CA ASN A 131 4.69 -9.50 -11.62
C ASN A 131 4.84 -7.98 -11.76
N ILE A 132 3.76 -7.20 -11.59
CA ILE A 132 3.79 -5.74 -11.79
C ILE A 132 4.00 -5.01 -10.46
N LEU A 133 5.00 -4.15 -10.45
CA LEU A 133 5.31 -3.22 -9.36
C LEU A 133 5.33 -1.78 -9.87
N ALA A 134 5.02 -0.83 -9.00
CA ALA A 134 5.25 0.58 -9.25
C ALA A 134 6.15 1.17 -8.18
N PHE A 135 7.17 1.93 -8.57
CA PHE A 135 8.10 2.53 -7.61
C PHE A 135 8.68 3.87 -8.05
N VAL A 136 9.27 4.57 -7.09
CA VAL A 136 9.95 5.86 -7.24
C VAL A 136 11.29 5.78 -6.51
N GLY A 137 12.35 6.34 -7.09
CA GLY A 137 13.67 6.33 -6.45
C GLY A 137 13.76 7.30 -5.27
N ARG A 138 14.68 7.04 -4.33
CA ARG A 138 14.97 7.86 -3.15
C ARG A 138 16.40 7.65 -2.68
N GLY A 139 16.85 8.49 -1.75
CA GLY A 139 18.20 8.47 -1.18
C GLY A 139 19.09 9.50 -1.85
N ASP A 140 20.38 9.42 -1.53
CA ASP A 140 21.44 10.26 -2.12
C ASP A 140 21.79 9.79 -3.54
N HIS A 141 21.65 8.48 -3.78
CA HIS A 141 21.87 7.82 -5.06
C HIS A 141 20.59 7.10 -5.50
N PRO A 142 19.52 7.82 -5.88
CA PRO A 142 18.28 7.19 -6.30
C PRO A 142 18.44 6.53 -7.68
N GLN A 143 17.95 5.30 -7.86
CA GLN A 143 17.96 4.64 -9.18
C GLN A 143 17.11 5.40 -10.21
N TYR A 144 16.03 6.03 -9.76
CA TYR A 144 15.09 6.77 -10.60
C TYR A 144 14.71 8.12 -9.97
N PRO A 145 14.29 9.13 -10.76
CA PRO A 145 13.89 10.43 -10.22
C PRO A 145 12.70 10.34 -9.24
N ARG A 146 12.70 11.20 -8.22
CA ARG A 146 11.64 11.27 -7.18
C ARG A 146 10.27 11.73 -7.70
N ASN A 147 10.23 12.29 -8.90
CA ASN A 147 9.03 12.79 -9.56
C ASN A 147 8.57 11.87 -10.71
N LYS A 148 9.13 10.67 -10.82
CA LYS A 148 8.80 9.72 -11.88
C LYS A 148 8.39 8.38 -11.28
N VAL A 149 7.16 7.96 -11.58
CA VAL A 149 6.68 6.61 -11.22
C VAL A 149 7.12 5.66 -12.31
N MET A 150 7.91 4.66 -11.96
CA MET A 150 8.31 3.58 -12.86
C MET A 150 7.33 2.41 -12.70
N ILE A 151 6.89 1.84 -13.82
CA ILE A 151 6.11 0.60 -13.85
C ILE A 151 7.04 -0.52 -14.28
N TRP A 152 7.26 -1.48 -13.38
CA TRP A 152 8.21 -2.58 -13.53
C TRP A 152 7.49 -3.90 -13.72
N ASP A 153 7.99 -4.69 -14.66
CA ASP A 153 7.62 -6.09 -14.83
C ASP A 153 8.78 -6.97 -14.36
N ASP A 154 8.58 -7.71 -13.27
CA ASP A 154 9.62 -8.55 -12.70
C ASP A 154 9.93 -9.80 -13.54
N HIS A 155 8.93 -10.34 -14.23
CA HIS A 155 9.13 -11.47 -15.14
C HIS A 155 10.04 -11.06 -16.31
N GLN A 156 9.86 -9.86 -16.84
CA GLN A 156 10.73 -9.29 -17.88
C GLN A 156 12.00 -8.62 -17.32
N SER A 157 12.09 -8.45 -16.00
CA SER A 157 13.19 -7.75 -15.31
C SER A 157 13.50 -6.38 -15.91
N ARG A 158 12.47 -5.60 -16.24
CA ARG A 158 12.62 -4.25 -16.81
C ARG A 158 11.47 -3.30 -16.47
N CYS A 159 11.74 -2.00 -16.58
CA CYS A 159 10.69 -1.00 -16.63
C CYS A 159 9.94 -1.11 -17.97
N ILE A 160 8.62 -1.24 -17.89
CA ILE A 160 7.74 -1.31 -19.07
C ILE A 160 7.07 0.03 -19.37
N SER A 161 6.99 0.95 -18.40
CA SER A 161 6.46 2.30 -18.60
C SER A 161 6.85 3.26 -17.47
N GLU A 162 6.55 4.54 -17.65
CA GLU A 162 6.79 5.61 -16.68
C GLU A 162 5.72 6.70 -16.71
N LEU A 163 5.48 7.34 -15.56
CA LEU A 163 4.64 8.53 -15.42
C LEU A 163 5.47 9.66 -14.82
N CYS A 164 5.58 10.79 -15.55
CA CYS A 164 6.37 11.94 -15.13
C CYS A 164 5.51 13.06 -14.52
N PHE A 165 5.95 13.58 -13.38
CA PHE A 165 5.28 14.65 -12.62
C PHE A 165 6.18 15.88 -12.45
N ARG A 166 5.56 17.03 -12.20
CA ARG A 166 6.27 18.31 -11.98
C ARG A 166 6.83 18.48 -10.57
N SER A 167 6.42 17.62 -9.65
CA SER A 167 6.88 17.63 -8.26
C SER A 167 7.10 16.19 -7.79
N GLU A 168 7.76 16.04 -6.65
CA GLU A 168 7.98 14.74 -6.03
C GLU A 168 6.67 13.98 -5.81
N VAL A 169 6.72 12.68 -6.08
CA VAL A 169 5.67 11.73 -5.75
C VAL A 169 5.77 11.42 -4.26
N ARG A 170 4.64 11.57 -3.55
CA ARG A 170 4.53 11.30 -2.12
C ARG A 170 4.04 9.88 -1.83
N SER A 171 3.21 9.31 -2.70
CA SER A 171 2.70 7.94 -2.57
C SER A 171 2.11 7.43 -3.89
N ILE A 172 2.00 6.11 -4.00
CA ILE A 172 1.32 5.39 -5.09
C ILE A 172 0.26 4.48 -4.47
N ARG A 173 -0.86 4.25 -5.16
CA ARG A 173 -1.74 3.10 -4.90
C ARG A 173 -2.05 2.41 -6.21
N LEU A 174 -1.94 1.09 -6.21
CA LEU A 174 -2.29 0.25 -7.34
C LEU A 174 -3.60 -0.47 -7.09
N ARG A 175 -4.39 -0.58 -8.16
CA ARG A 175 -5.61 -1.38 -8.28
C ARG A 175 -5.61 -1.99 -9.68
N GLN A 176 -6.38 -3.05 -9.89
CA GLN A 176 -6.44 -3.76 -11.18
C GLN A 176 -6.78 -2.85 -12.37
N ASP A 177 -7.57 -1.80 -12.15
CA ASP A 177 -8.07 -0.90 -13.20
C ASP A 177 -7.42 0.50 -13.19
N CYS A 178 -6.67 0.85 -12.13
CA CYS A 178 -6.10 2.20 -12.00
C CYS A 178 -4.79 2.29 -11.21
N ILE A 179 -4.04 3.34 -11.54
CA ILE A 179 -2.86 3.80 -10.82
C ILE A 179 -3.19 5.16 -10.21
N VAL A 180 -3.11 5.26 -8.89
CA VAL A 180 -3.26 6.53 -8.16
C VAL A 180 -1.88 7.04 -7.79
N VAL A 181 -1.56 8.27 -8.20
CA VAL A 181 -0.31 8.95 -7.86
C VAL A 181 -0.62 10.18 -7.03
N VAL A 182 -0.03 10.25 -5.84
CA VAL A 182 -0.23 11.32 -4.87
C VAL A 182 0.98 12.24 -4.88
N LEU A 183 0.74 13.52 -5.20
CA LEU A 183 1.68 14.61 -4.97
C LEU A 183 1.25 15.36 -3.69
N GLU A 184 2.00 16.39 -3.32
CA GLU A 184 1.74 17.12 -2.06
C GLU A 184 0.36 17.81 -1.99
N GLN A 185 -0.18 18.28 -3.11
CA GLN A 185 -1.50 18.97 -3.14
C GLN A 185 -2.43 18.45 -4.24
N LYS A 186 -2.02 17.42 -4.96
CA LYS A 186 -2.75 16.88 -6.11
C LYS A 186 -2.67 15.37 -6.13
N ILE A 187 -3.77 14.72 -6.46
CA ILE A 187 -3.85 13.29 -6.72
C ILE A 187 -4.26 13.11 -8.18
N PHE A 188 -3.55 12.25 -8.88
CA PHE A 188 -3.83 11.87 -10.26
C PHE A 188 -4.25 10.41 -10.28
N VAL A 189 -5.29 10.09 -11.04
CA VAL A 189 -5.70 8.71 -11.24
C VAL A 189 -5.69 8.39 -12.71
N TYR A 190 -4.92 7.38 -13.06
CA TYR A 190 -4.72 6.90 -14.41
C TYR A 190 -5.42 5.55 -14.58
N ASN A 191 -5.92 5.28 -15.77
CA ASN A 191 -6.31 3.94 -16.16
C ASN A 191 -5.06 3.06 -16.21
N PHE A 192 -5.11 1.88 -15.62
CA PHE A 192 -3.93 1.01 -15.52
C PHE A 192 -3.47 0.50 -16.90
N SER A 193 -4.41 0.08 -17.74
CA SER A 193 -4.10 -0.58 -19.02
C SER A 193 -3.53 0.37 -20.07
N ASN A 194 -4.05 1.59 -20.17
CA ASN A 194 -3.66 2.53 -21.24
C ASN A 194 -2.99 3.82 -20.74
N LEU A 195 -2.82 3.95 -19.41
CA LEU A 195 -2.17 5.09 -18.76
C LEU A 195 -2.80 6.45 -19.07
N LYS A 196 -4.06 6.48 -19.55
CA LYS A 196 -4.80 7.73 -19.71
C LYS A 196 -5.21 8.27 -18.36
N LEU A 197 -5.02 9.58 -18.17
CA LEU A 197 -5.50 10.27 -16.98
C LEU A 197 -7.04 10.22 -16.95
N LEU A 198 -7.60 9.60 -15.91
CA LEU A 198 -9.04 9.52 -15.70
C LEU A 198 -9.57 10.77 -14.99
N PHE A 199 -8.89 11.21 -13.94
CA PHE A 199 -9.27 12.40 -13.18
C PHE A 199 -8.13 12.90 -12.28
N GLN A 200 -8.24 14.17 -11.89
CA GLN A 200 -7.36 14.83 -10.96
C GLN A 200 -8.17 15.34 -9.76
N ILE A 201 -7.56 15.35 -8.59
CA ILE A 201 -8.18 15.76 -7.32
C ILE A 201 -7.21 16.72 -6.63
N GLU A 202 -7.69 17.89 -6.23
CA GLU A 202 -6.93 18.82 -5.39
C GLU A 202 -7.16 18.55 -3.92
N THR A 203 -6.10 18.56 -3.12
CA THR A 203 -6.15 18.31 -1.67
C THR A 203 -5.53 19.48 -0.91
N THR A 204 -5.79 19.54 0.39
CA THR A 204 -4.89 20.27 1.30
C THR A 204 -3.48 19.67 1.24
N THR A 205 -2.51 20.31 1.91
CA THR A 205 -1.13 19.82 1.99
C THR A 205 -1.10 18.39 2.54
N ASN A 206 -0.53 17.47 1.75
CA ASN A 206 -0.49 16.04 1.97
C ASN A 206 0.97 15.53 1.89
N PRO A 207 1.84 15.94 2.83
CA PRO A 207 3.27 15.69 2.75
C PRO A 207 3.62 14.20 2.92
N LYS A 208 2.74 13.43 3.57
CA LYS A 208 2.86 11.98 3.75
C LYS A 208 2.17 11.16 2.64
N GLY A 209 1.55 11.83 1.66
CA GLY A 209 0.91 11.16 0.53
C GLY A 209 -0.29 10.27 0.89
N HIS A 210 -1.05 10.59 1.94
CA HIS A 210 -2.19 9.79 2.36
C HIS A 210 -3.28 9.76 1.26
N CYS A 211 -3.60 8.57 0.79
CA CYS A 211 -4.71 8.29 -0.12
C CYS A 211 -4.99 6.78 -0.04
N GLU A 212 -6.26 6.39 0.05
CA GLU A 212 -6.67 4.99 0.08
C GLU A 212 -7.72 4.71 -0.97
N VAL A 213 -7.72 3.50 -1.51
CA VAL A 213 -8.67 3.05 -2.54
C VAL A 213 -9.25 1.69 -2.19
N SER A 214 -10.52 1.47 -2.51
CA SER A 214 -11.16 0.17 -2.36
C SER A 214 -10.52 -0.86 -3.30
N GLN A 215 -10.22 -2.05 -2.78
CA GLN A 215 -9.53 -3.12 -3.51
C GLN A 215 -10.45 -4.25 -3.98
N ALA A 216 -11.77 -4.12 -3.77
CA ALA A 216 -12.76 -5.02 -4.34
C ALA A 216 -12.93 -4.79 -5.85
N ALA A 217 -13.46 -5.79 -6.57
CA ALA A 217 -13.72 -5.73 -8.02
C ALA A 217 -14.83 -4.74 -8.43
N GLY A 218 -15.56 -4.18 -7.46
CA GLY A 218 -16.65 -3.25 -7.69
C GLY A 218 -16.20 -1.86 -8.18
N PRO A 219 -17.07 -0.85 -8.11
CA PRO A 219 -16.70 0.52 -8.45
C PRO A 219 -15.67 1.10 -7.47
N LEU A 220 -14.77 1.96 -7.97
CA LEU A 220 -13.76 2.62 -7.15
C LEU A 220 -14.40 3.49 -6.06
N VAL A 221 -13.95 3.31 -4.82
CA VAL A 221 -14.07 4.28 -3.73
C VAL A 221 -12.67 4.81 -3.42
N LEU A 222 -12.50 6.12 -3.51
CA LEU A 222 -11.22 6.79 -3.20
C LEU A 222 -11.39 7.70 -1.99
N VAL A 223 -10.44 7.63 -1.06
CA VAL A 223 -10.37 8.46 0.13
C VAL A 223 -9.06 9.25 0.15
N CYS A 224 -9.17 10.56 0.39
CA CYS A 224 -8.02 11.46 0.48
C CYS A 224 -8.30 12.62 1.45
N PRO A 225 -7.28 13.41 1.85
CA PRO A 225 -7.52 14.65 2.56
C PRO A 225 -8.44 15.58 1.76
N GLY A 226 -9.37 16.22 2.46
CA GLY A 226 -10.21 17.29 1.92
C GLY A 226 -9.43 18.58 1.70
N LEU A 227 -10.15 19.69 1.51
CA LEU A 227 -9.53 21.02 1.37
C LEU A 227 -9.33 21.71 2.72
N GLN A 228 -10.01 21.22 3.76
CA GLN A 228 -9.96 21.80 5.10
C GLN A 228 -9.20 20.88 6.07
N LYS A 229 -8.63 21.50 7.11
CA LYS A 229 -7.95 20.80 8.20
C LYS A 229 -8.85 19.73 8.81
N GLY A 230 -8.34 18.50 8.92
CA GLY A 230 -9.04 17.38 9.55
C GLY A 230 -10.24 16.84 8.76
N GLN A 231 -10.49 17.37 7.56
CA GLN A 231 -11.53 16.91 6.66
C GLN A 231 -11.00 15.80 5.75
N VAL A 232 -11.79 14.75 5.57
CA VAL A 232 -11.57 13.66 4.61
C VAL A 232 -12.55 13.82 3.45
N ARG A 233 -12.08 13.64 2.21
CA ARG A 233 -12.92 13.50 1.02
C ARG A 233 -13.04 12.03 0.67
N VAL A 234 -14.28 11.55 0.52
CA VAL A 234 -14.61 10.21 0.02
C VAL A 234 -15.33 10.36 -1.31
N LYS A 235 -14.85 9.67 -2.35
CA LYS A 235 -15.43 9.73 -3.69
C LYS A 235 -15.83 8.34 -4.17
N HIS A 236 -17.12 8.18 -4.44
CA HIS A 236 -17.74 6.96 -4.95
C HIS A 236 -17.92 7.09 -6.46
N TYR A 237 -17.16 6.35 -7.25
CA TYR A 237 -17.14 6.53 -8.70
C TYR A 237 -18.37 5.96 -9.40
N ALA A 238 -19.00 4.90 -8.86
CA ALA A 238 -20.26 4.39 -9.43
C ALA A 238 -21.42 5.38 -9.30
N SER A 239 -21.63 5.93 -8.10
CA SER A 239 -22.73 6.86 -7.83
C SER A 239 -22.38 8.30 -8.19
N LYS A 240 -21.15 8.56 -8.66
CA LYS A 240 -20.56 9.90 -8.83
C LYS A 240 -20.70 10.80 -7.58
N GLY A 241 -20.87 10.19 -6.41
CA GLY A 241 -21.07 10.88 -5.15
C GLY A 241 -19.75 11.27 -4.50
N THR A 242 -19.68 12.49 -3.96
CA THR A 242 -18.56 12.93 -3.12
C THR A 242 -19.07 13.30 -1.73
N LYS A 243 -18.40 12.81 -0.69
CA LYS A 243 -18.65 13.16 0.70
C LYS A 243 -17.45 13.86 1.29
N PHE A 244 -17.71 14.87 2.09
CA PHE A 244 -16.70 15.59 2.87
C PHE A 244 -17.01 15.35 4.35
N ILE A 245 -16.14 14.61 5.03
CA ILE A 245 -16.30 14.23 6.43
C ILE A 245 -15.35 15.08 7.25
N VAL A 246 -15.87 15.93 8.13
CA VAL A 246 -15.06 16.67 9.11
C VAL A 246 -14.71 15.72 10.25
N ALA A 247 -13.66 14.91 10.05
CA ALA A 247 -13.36 13.78 10.93
C ALA A 247 -12.69 14.21 12.24
N HIS A 248 -11.88 15.27 12.21
CA HIS A 248 -11.11 15.76 13.36
C HIS A 248 -10.94 17.28 13.31
N ASP A 249 -10.74 17.93 14.47
CA ASP A 249 -10.37 19.36 14.53
C ASP A 249 -8.87 19.62 14.21
N SER A 250 -8.09 18.53 14.15
CA SER A 250 -6.65 18.51 13.91
C SER A 250 -6.33 17.91 12.56
N VAL A 251 -5.13 18.18 12.03
CA VAL A 251 -4.68 17.63 10.74
C VAL A 251 -4.77 16.10 10.78
N LEU A 252 -5.16 15.48 9.67
CA LEU A 252 -5.16 14.03 9.52
C LEU A 252 -3.75 13.48 9.58
N ALA A 253 -3.54 12.39 10.32
CA ALA A 253 -2.25 11.71 10.43
C ALA A 253 -2.25 10.34 9.76
N CYS A 254 -3.40 9.67 9.70
CA CYS A 254 -3.55 8.36 9.09
C CYS A 254 -5.04 8.10 8.82
N PHE A 255 -5.35 7.33 7.78
CA PHE A 255 -6.67 6.74 7.59
C PHE A 255 -6.56 5.43 6.82
N ALA A 256 -7.53 4.55 7.01
CA ALA A 256 -7.60 3.25 6.38
C ALA A 256 -9.02 2.99 5.88
N LEU A 257 -9.13 2.23 4.80
CA LEU A 257 -10.38 1.89 4.14
C LEU A 257 -10.57 0.37 4.14
N THR A 258 -11.80 -0.12 4.34
CA THR A 258 -12.07 -1.55 4.12
C THR A 258 -11.94 -1.91 2.65
N ARG A 259 -11.68 -3.20 2.35
CA ARG A 259 -11.51 -3.71 0.98
C ARG A 259 -12.65 -3.28 0.04
N GLU A 260 -13.89 -3.37 0.52
CA GLU A 260 -15.10 -2.99 -0.21
C GLU A 260 -15.34 -1.47 -0.27
N GLY A 261 -14.59 -0.68 0.50
CA GLY A 261 -14.75 0.77 0.52
C GLY A 261 -15.92 1.27 1.37
N ASN A 262 -16.50 0.44 2.25
CA ASN A 262 -17.71 0.76 3.02
C ASN A 262 -17.44 1.47 4.35
N LEU A 263 -16.28 1.20 4.97
CA LEU A 263 -15.89 1.79 6.25
C LEU A 263 -14.55 2.49 6.14
N LEU A 264 -14.45 3.63 6.82
CA LEU A 264 -13.27 4.47 6.88
C LEU A 264 -12.87 4.67 8.34
N ALA A 265 -11.65 4.27 8.70
CA ALA A 265 -11.04 4.62 9.99
C ALA A 265 -10.12 5.83 9.80
N THR A 266 -10.14 6.77 10.73
CA THR A 266 -9.33 8.00 10.66
C THR A 266 -8.67 8.33 11.99
N ALA A 267 -7.47 8.87 11.93
CA ALA A 267 -6.73 9.41 13.05
C ALA A 267 -6.17 10.79 12.70
N SER A 268 -6.15 11.70 13.67
CA SER A 268 -5.48 12.98 13.55
C SER A 268 -4.08 12.96 14.15
N THR A 269 -3.33 14.06 14.01
CA THR A 269 -2.02 14.27 14.65
C THR A 269 -2.07 14.31 16.18
N LYS A 270 -3.27 14.33 16.79
CA LYS A 270 -3.43 14.05 18.23
C LYS A 270 -3.28 12.56 18.53
N GLY A 271 -3.74 11.69 17.63
CA GLY A 271 -3.60 10.23 17.71
C GLY A 271 -4.20 9.55 18.93
N THR A 272 -5.00 10.25 19.74
CA THR A 272 -5.65 9.69 20.95
C THR A 272 -6.89 8.87 20.60
N LEU A 273 -7.57 9.25 19.52
CA LEU A 273 -8.83 8.67 19.07
C LEU A 273 -8.72 8.20 17.63
N ILE A 274 -9.32 7.06 17.35
CA ILE A 274 -9.54 6.55 16.00
C ILE A 274 -11.05 6.52 15.78
N ARG A 275 -11.51 7.16 14.70
CA ARG A 275 -12.92 7.30 14.37
C ARG A 275 -13.27 6.51 13.14
N ILE A 276 -14.34 5.72 13.23
CA ILE A 276 -14.84 4.82 12.19
C ILE A 276 -16.11 5.43 11.60
N PHE A 277 -16.13 5.64 10.30
CA PHE A 277 -17.22 6.26 9.55
C PHE A 277 -17.79 5.32 8.49
N SER A 278 -19.08 5.49 8.20
CA SER A 278 -19.68 5.03 6.94
C SER A 278 -19.16 5.88 5.80
N THR A 279 -18.61 5.27 4.76
CA THR A 279 -18.13 6.01 3.58
C THR A 279 -19.28 6.49 2.70
N LEU A 280 -20.42 5.78 2.71
CA LEU A 280 -21.60 6.09 1.93
C LEU A 280 -22.36 7.27 2.53
N GLU A 281 -22.61 7.23 3.85
CA GLU A 281 -23.40 8.23 4.55
C GLU A 281 -22.55 9.37 5.11
N GLY A 282 -21.27 9.11 5.39
CA GLY A 282 -20.38 10.05 6.11
C GLY A 282 -20.64 10.10 7.62
N THR A 283 -21.48 9.21 8.15
CA THR A 283 -21.87 9.15 9.55
C THR A 283 -20.76 8.52 10.40
N LEU A 284 -20.49 9.10 11.58
CA LEU A 284 -19.60 8.51 12.58
C LEU A 284 -20.31 7.30 13.22
N LEU A 285 -19.73 6.12 13.07
CA LEU A 285 -20.30 4.86 13.55
C LEU A 285 -19.74 4.44 14.91
N GLN A 286 -18.44 4.61 15.10
CA GLN A 286 -17.75 4.23 16.34
C GLN A 286 -16.51 5.10 16.57
N GLU A 287 -16.16 5.30 17.83
CA GLU A 287 -14.92 5.94 18.24
C GLU A 287 -14.20 5.03 19.25
N VAL A 288 -12.93 4.74 18.98
CA VAL A 288 -12.07 3.94 19.87
C VAL A 288 -10.90 4.77 20.36
N ARG A 289 -10.47 4.51 21.60
CA ARG A 289 -9.42 5.27 22.28
C ARG A 289 -8.13 4.47 22.32
N ARG A 290 -7.11 4.95 21.61
CA ARG A 290 -5.77 4.37 21.65
C ARG A 290 -5.08 4.66 22.97
N GLY A 291 -5.24 5.87 23.51
CA GLY A 291 -4.67 6.24 24.81
C GLY A 291 -4.98 7.70 25.17
N LEU A 292 -4.52 8.12 26.34
CA LEU A 292 -4.70 9.49 26.84
C LEU A 292 -3.69 10.46 26.22
N ASP A 293 -2.44 10.04 26.11
CA ASP A 293 -1.36 10.88 25.60
C ASP A 293 -1.39 10.98 24.09
N ARG A 294 -0.90 12.11 23.54
CA ARG A 294 -0.67 12.27 22.11
C ARG A 294 0.29 11.21 21.58
N ALA A 295 -0.02 10.66 20.40
CA ALA A 295 0.86 9.72 19.68
C ALA A 295 0.82 9.97 18.17
N GLU A 296 1.94 9.74 17.51
CA GLU A 296 1.96 9.60 16.07
C GLU A 296 1.45 8.20 15.66
N ILE A 297 0.37 8.16 14.89
CA ILE A 297 -0.18 6.91 14.37
C ILE A 297 0.57 6.52 13.10
N TYR A 298 1.14 5.33 13.08
CA TYR A 298 1.87 4.81 11.92
C TYR A 298 0.96 4.02 10.97
N SER A 299 0.12 3.14 11.52
CA SER A 299 -0.77 2.29 10.71
C SER A 299 -2.11 2.07 11.41
N VAL A 300 -3.15 1.97 10.60
CA VAL A 300 -4.50 1.55 10.99
C VAL A 300 -4.91 0.48 9.98
N SER A 301 -5.44 -0.65 10.44
CA SER A 301 -5.87 -1.73 9.53
C SER A 301 -7.14 -2.38 10.06
N PHE A 302 -8.08 -2.67 9.14
CA PHE A 302 -9.29 -3.44 9.45
C PHE A 302 -9.01 -4.92 9.26
N SER A 303 -9.64 -5.77 10.09
CA SER A 303 -9.72 -7.20 9.76
C SER A 303 -10.56 -7.39 8.48
N PRO A 304 -10.37 -8.48 7.73
CA PRO A 304 -11.17 -8.76 6.53
C PRO A 304 -12.69 -8.75 6.79
N THR A 305 -13.11 -9.16 7.98
CA THR A 305 -14.51 -9.15 8.44
C THR A 305 -14.98 -7.80 9.00
N ALA A 306 -14.09 -6.81 9.11
CA ALA A 306 -14.28 -5.53 9.79
C ALA A 306 -14.84 -5.63 11.22
N GLN A 307 -14.55 -6.75 11.91
CA GLN A 307 -14.85 -6.95 13.32
C GLN A 307 -13.76 -6.41 14.24
N TRP A 308 -12.55 -6.22 13.70
CA TRP A 308 -11.40 -5.76 14.46
C TRP A 308 -10.70 -4.61 13.74
N LEU A 309 -10.09 -3.73 14.54
CA LEU A 309 -9.21 -2.68 14.07
C LEU A 309 -7.86 -2.79 14.78
N ALA A 310 -6.78 -2.85 14.02
CA ALA A 310 -5.41 -2.81 14.53
C ALA A 310 -4.82 -1.41 14.35
N VAL A 311 -4.06 -0.94 15.35
CA VAL A 311 -3.45 0.39 15.34
C VAL A 311 -2.03 0.30 15.90
N SER A 312 -1.05 0.84 15.18
CA SER A 312 0.33 1.01 15.65
C SER A 312 0.67 2.50 15.80
N SER A 313 1.57 2.82 16.73
CA SER A 313 1.99 4.20 17.00
C SER A 313 3.41 4.29 17.54
N ASP A 314 3.89 5.52 17.70
CA ASP A 314 5.17 5.86 18.35
C ASP A 314 5.28 5.46 19.84
N LYS A 315 4.21 4.93 20.44
CA LYS A 315 4.18 4.47 21.84
C LYS A 315 4.76 3.07 22.07
N GLY A 316 5.28 2.42 21.03
CA GLY A 316 5.91 1.10 21.15
C GLY A 316 4.91 -0.03 21.40
N THR A 317 3.63 0.20 21.13
CA THR A 317 2.56 -0.80 21.26
C THR A 317 1.67 -0.84 20.02
N VAL A 318 1.21 -2.05 19.68
CA VAL A 318 0.12 -2.30 18.74
C VAL A 318 -1.14 -2.61 19.55
N HIS A 319 -2.26 -1.99 19.21
CA HIS A 319 -3.55 -2.16 19.85
C HIS A 319 -4.55 -2.81 18.90
N VAL A 320 -5.39 -3.72 19.41
CA VAL A 320 -6.55 -4.27 18.68
C VAL A 320 -7.83 -3.83 19.37
N PHE A 321 -8.79 -3.33 18.60
CA PHE A 321 -10.10 -2.88 19.06
C PHE A 321 -11.19 -3.74 18.46
N SER A 322 -12.24 -4.01 19.24
CA SER A 322 -13.47 -4.61 18.74
C SER A 322 -14.32 -3.56 18.03
N LEU A 323 -14.78 -3.89 16.82
CA LEU A 323 -15.71 -3.05 16.07
C LEU A 323 -17.13 -3.62 16.20
N LYS A 324 -18.05 -2.77 16.63
CA LYS A 324 -19.47 -3.10 16.82
C LYS A 324 -20.35 -2.61 15.67
N VAL A 325 -19.74 -2.46 14.49
CA VAL A 325 -20.40 -1.91 13.32
C VAL A 325 -21.27 -2.98 12.67
N ASN A 326 -22.59 -2.82 12.74
CA ASN A 326 -23.54 -3.70 12.07
C ASN A 326 -23.55 -3.43 10.56
N LEU A 327 -22.71 -4.14 9.80
CA LEU A 327 -22.63 -4.04 8.34
C LEU A 327 -23.95 -4.39 7.63
N TRP A 328 -24.81 -5.21 8.25
CA TRP A 328 -26.11 -5.61 7.69
C TRP A 328 -27.09 -4.44 7.48
N ASN A 329 -27.04 -3.43 8.36
CA ASN A 329 -27.91 -2.26 8.24
C ASN A 329 -27.45 -1.26 7.16
N LEU A 330 -26.22 -1.40 6.65
CA LEU A 330 -25.68 -0.54 5.60
C LEU A 330 -26.05 -1.04 4.19
N SER A 331 -26.36 -2.34 4.05
CA SER A 331 -26.75 -2.97 2.78
C SER A 331 -28.23 -2.88 2.44
N THR A 332 -29.12 -2.62 3.41
CA THR A 332 -30.59 -2.76 3.24
C THR A 332 -31.34 -1.48 2.87
N ASN A 333 -30.69 -0.32 2.77
CA ASN A 333 -31.38 0.93 2.37
C ASN A 333 -31.53 1.12 0.85
N LYS A 334 -31.57 0.03 0.07
CA LYS A 334 -31.88 0.02 -1.37
C LYS A 334 -33.17 -0.76 -1.67
N SER A 335 -34.29 -0.35 -1.08
CA SER A 335 -35.62 -0.51 -1.68
C SER A 335 -36.70 0.08 -0.77
N SER A 336 -37.31 1.18 -1.21
CA SER A 336 -38.63 1.57 -0.73
C SER A 336 -39.69 0.90 -1.61
N SER A 337 -40.43 -0.09 -1.08
CA SER A 337 -41.90 -0.18 -1.19
C SER A 337 -42.47 -1.53 -0.69
N SER A 338 -43.53 -1.40 0.10
CA SER A 338 -44.65 -2.31 0.43
C SER A 338 -44.63 -3.10 1.77
N PRO A 339 -45.74 -3.04 2.55
CA PRO A 339 -45.85 -3.60 3.90
C PRO A 339 -46.33 -5.07 3.90
N ASP A 340 -46.31 -5.66 5.10
CA ASP A 340 -46.81 -6.96 5.52
C ASP A 340 -45.88 -8.18 5.35
N SER A 341 -45.29 -8.61 6.48
CA SER A 341 -45.82 -9.75 7.24
C SER A 341 -45.06 -9.92 8.56
N ARG A 342 -45.82 -10.03 9.66
CA ARG A 342 -45.32 -10.22 11.03
C ARG A 342 -45.08 -11.69 11.31
N VAL A 343 -43.91 -12.05 11.84
CA VAL A 343 -43.72 -13.15 12.81
C VAL A 343 -42.62 -12.73 13.81
N PRO A 344 -42.82 -12.87 15.13
CA PRO A 344 -41.90 -12.34 16.14
C PRO A 344 -40.79 -13.34 16.45
N VAL A 345 -39.54 -12.88 16.48
CA VAL A 345 -38.42 -13.62 17.08
C VAL A 345 -37.73 -12.70 18.08
N ALA A 346 -37.50 -13.25 19.28
CA ALA A 346 -37.14 -12.58 20.52
C ALA A 346 -36.13 -11.45 20.37
N ALA A 347 -36.57 -10.24 20.75
CA ALA A 347 -35.71 -9.11 20.97
C ALA A 347 -34.91 -9.31 22.27
N SER A 348 -33.59 -9.43 22.17
CA SER A 348 -32.70 -9.02 23.25
C SER A 348 -31.75 -7.95 22.75
N SER A 349 -31.96 -6.75 23.30
CA SER A 349 -30.97 -5.68 23.44
C SER A 349 -30.68 -4.78 22.24
N SER A 350 -31.74 -4.21 21.64
CA SER A 350 -31.64 -2.85 21.09
C SER A 350 -31.73 -1.86 22.24
N PHE A 351 -30.61 -1.30 22.69
CA PHE A 351 -30.67 -0.17 23.62
C PHE A 351 -31.09 1.10 22.87
N SER A 352 -32.39 1.34 22.91
CA SER A 352 -33.00 2.62 22.64
C SER A 352 -32.45 3.68 23.60
N PHE A 353 -31.89 4.73 23.01
CA PHE A 353 -32.19 6.12 23.31
C PHE A 353 -33.12 6.33 24.53
N ILE A 354 -32.53 6.69 25.68
CA ILE A 354 -32.92 7.73 26.66
C ILE A 354 -32.21 7.40 27.99
N ARG A 355 -31.09 8.09 28.27
CA ARG A 355 -30.84 8.72 29.56
C ARG A 355 -30.06 10.00 29.31
N GLY A 356 -30.80 11.11 29.44
CA GLY A 356 -30.28 12.46 29.23
C GLY A 356 -29.18 12.83 30.21
N VAL A 357 -28.42 13.84 29.78
CA VAL A 357 -27.40 14.60 30.52
C VAL A 357 -26.01 13.98 30.66
N LEU A 358 -25.49 13.34 29.59
CA LEU A 358 -24.03 13.31 29.35
C LEU A 358 -23.73 13.67 27.89
N PRO A 359 -22.73 14.54 27.61
CA PRO A 359 -22.29 14.80 26.24
C PRO A 359 -21.91 13.48 25.56
N LYS A 360 -22.35 13.28 24.31
CA LYS A 360 -22.12 12.08 23.47
C LYS A 360 -20.63 11.73 23.20
N TYR A 361 -19.69 12.45 23.82
CA TYR A 361 -18.24 12.31 23.64
C TYR A 361 -17.56 11.34 24.64
N PHE A 362 -18.31 10.55 25.41
CA PHE A 362 -17.74 9.80 26.55
C PHE A 362 -17.85 8.26 26.54
N SER A 363 -18.09 7.60 25.40
CA SER A 363 -18.08 6.13 25.32
C SER A 363 -16.96 5.56 24.44
N SER A 364 -15.78 6.20 24.39
CA SER A 364 -14.67 5.67 23.59
C SER A 364 -14.21 4.32 24.18
N GLU A 365 -14.22 3.28 23.36
CA GLU A 365 -13.86 1.93 23.78
C GLU A 365 -12.34 1.72 23.76
N TRP A 366 -11.82 0.95 24.71
CA TRP A 366 -10.40 0.64 24.84
C TRP A 366 -10.04 -0.63 24.04
N SER A 367 -8.74 -0.84 23.82
CA SER A 367 -8.25 -2.02 23.10
C SER A 367 -8.52 -3.31 23.87
N VAL A 368 -8.92 -4.36 23.16
CA VAL A 368 -9.13 -5.70 23.71
C VAL A 368 -7.82 -6.49 23.81
N ALA A 369 -6.80 -6.11 23.05
CA ALA A 369 -5.49 -6.75 23.12
C ALA A 369 -4.38 -5.77 22.73
N GLN A 370 -3.18 -6.02 23.23
CA GLN A 370 -2.01 -5.19 22.95
C GLN A 370 -0.75 -6.03 22.72
N PHE A 371 0.17 -5.58 21.89
CA PHE A 371 1.48 -6.19 21.70
C PHE A 371 2.57 -5.14 21.88
N ARG A 372 3.60 -5.44 22.68
CA ARG A 372 4.75 -4.55 22.89
C ARG A 372 5.82 -4.84 21.84
N LEU A 373 6.25 -3.78 21.16
CA LEU A 373 7.22 -3.87 20.08
C LEU A 373 8.65 -3.99 20.62
N PRO A 374 9.55 -4.71 19.92
CA PRO A 374 10.89 -5.00 20.42
C PRO A 374 11.83 -3.78 20.44
N GLY A 375 11.53 -2.73 19.67
CA GLY A 375 12.39 -1.54 19.57
C GLY A 375 11.63 -0.29 19.14
N VAL A 376 12.38 0.81 19.02
CA VAL A 376 11.87 2.09 18.50
C VAL A 376 12.08 2.11 17.00
N SER A 377 11.02 1.85 16.25
CA SER A 377 10.98 1.94 14.78
C SER A 377 9.57 2.34 14.34
N GLN A 378 9.40 2.59 13.04
CA GLN A 378 8.07 2.68 12.46
C GLN A 378 7.57 1.28 12.16
N TYR A 379 6.34 0.99 12.58
CA TYR A 379 5.72 -0.32 12.38
C TYR A 379 4.38 -0.18 11.69
N ILE A 380 4.17 -0.92 10.61
CA ILE A 380 2.86 -1.11 10.00
C ILE A 380 2.28 -2.45 10.43
N VAL A 381 0.96 -2.53 10.50
CA VAL A 381 0.24 -3.70 11.01
C VAL A 381 -0.94 -4.06 10.13
N THR A 382 -1.16 -5.36 9.95
CA THR A 382 -2.37 -5.91 9.32
C THR A 382 -2.82 -7.19 9.99
N PHE A 383 -4.04 -7.65 9.69
CA PHE A 383 -4.55 -8.94 10.12
C PHE A 383 -4.07 -10.03 9.17
N GLY A 384 -3.59 -11.15 9.74
CA GLY A 384 -3.26 -12.35 8.97
C GLY A 384 -4.51 -13.11 8.54
N ASN A 385 -4.32 -14.09 7.65
CA ASN A 385 -5.40 -14.97 7.18
C ASN A 385 -5.87 -15.94 8.28
N GLU A 386 -5.00 -16.27 9.23
CA GLU A 386 -5.37 -17.08 10.38
C GLU A 386 -6.21 -16.26 11.38
N LYS A 387 -7.20 -16.92 11.98
CA LYS A 387 -8.11 -16.29 12.93
C LYS A 387 -7.35 -15.64 14.09
N ASN A 388 -7.67 -14.36 14.33
CA ASN A 388 -7.10 -13.53 15.40
C ASN A 388 -5.57 -13.42 15.35
N THR A 389 -4.98 -13.43 14.16
CA THR A 389 -3.56 -13.18 13.97
C THR A 389 -3.31 -11.82 13.37
N LEU A 390 -2.16 -11.23 13.71
CA LEU A 390 -1.64 -10.02 13.09
C LEU A 390 -0.25 -10.28 12.54
N ILE A 391 0.09 -9.52 11.51
CA ILE A 391 1.43 -9.40 10.96
C ILE A 391 1.86 -7.94 11.15
N ILE A 392 3.05 -7.75 11.72
CA ILE A 392 3.63 -6.43 12.00
C ILE A 392 4.98 -6.37 11.28
N LEU A 393 5.20 -5.30 10.51
CA LEU A 393 6.44 -5.06 9.78
C LEU A 393 7.09 -3.77 10.28
N GLY A 394 8.39 -3.82 10.57
CA GLY A 394 9.19 -2.69 11.04
C GLY A 394 10.19 -2.19 10.01
N TRP A 395 10.49 -0.89 10.02
CA TRP A 395 11.58 -0.30 9.22
C TRP A 395 12.97 -0.78 9.65
N ASP A 396 13.06 -1.42 10.82
CA ASP A 396 14.27 -2.08 11.34
C ASP A 396 14.48 -3.52 10.79
N GLY A 397 13.62 -3.93 9.85
CA GLY A 397 13.63 -5.27 9.26
C GLY A 397 12.77 -6.28 10.02
N SER A 398 12.13 -5.91 11.12
CA SER A 398 11.32 -6.84 11.90
C SER A 398 10.10 -7.32 11.13
N PHE A 399 9.94 -8.63 11.00
CA PHE A 399 8.69 -9.30 10.68
C PHE A 399 8.22 -10.02 11.95
N ILE A 400 7.03 -9.68 12.44
CA ILE A 400 6.45 -10.31 13.64
C ILE A 400 5.06 -10.83 13.28
N ARG A 401 4.81 -12.10 13.58
CA ARG A 401 3.46 -12.66 13.58
C ARG A 401 3.03 -12.86 15.03
N CYS A 402 1.87 -12.34 15.40
CA CYS A 402 1.33 -12.50 16.75
C CYS A 402 -0.15 -12.90 16.72
N LYS A 403 -0.62 -13.47 17.83
CA LYS A 403 -2.00 -13.92 18.01
C LYS A 403 -2.61 -13.25 19.23
N PHE A 404 -3.84 -12.80 19.09
CA PHE A 404 -4.62 -12.27 20.20
C PHE A 404 -5.78 -13.21 20.54
N ASP A 405 -6.16 -13.21 21.80
CA ASP A 405 -7.37 -13.87 22.26
C ASP A 405 -8.40 -12.80 22.71
N PRO A 406 -9.52 -12.65 21.98
CA PRO A 406 -10.56 -11.69 22.31
C PRO A 406 -11.21 -11.92 23.69
N ALA A 407 -11.18 -13.14 24.22
CA ALA A 407 -11.85 -13.49 25.47
C ALA A 407 -11.02 -13.10 26.70
N SER A 408 -9.69 -13.28 26.64
CA SER A 408 -8.81 -13.00 27.78
C SER A 408 -8.46 -11.53 27.95
N GLY A 409 -8.55 -10.71 26.90
CA GLY A 409 -8.39 -9.25 27.01
C GLY A 409 -6.95 -8.76 27.29
N LYS A 410 -5.94 -9.53 26.87
CA LYS A 410 -4.54 -9.42 27.36
C LYS A 410 -3.50 -9.13 26.28
N GLU A 411 -2.23 -9.18 26.69
CA GLU A 411 -1.08 -9.15 25.82
C GLU A 411 -1.14 -10.25 24.75
N MET A 412 -0.82 -9.90 23.50
CA MET A 412 -0.80 -10.84 22.38
C MET A 412 0.43 -11.74 22.47
N THR A 413 0.31 -12.99 22.01
CA THR A 413 1.41 -13.95 21.97
C THR A 413 2.15 -13.84 20.64
N GLN A 414 3.47 -13.66 20.66
CA GLN A 414 4.29 -13.77 19.46
C GLN A 414 4.33 -15.22 18.99
N LEU A 415 4.04 -15.44 17.72
CA LEU A 415 4.11 -16.75 17.06
C LEU A 415 5.40 -16.92 16.26
N GLU A 416 5.90 -15.84 15.67
CA GLU A 416 7.01 -15.87 14.72
C GLU A 416 7.74 -14.53 14.70
N TYR A 417 9.06 -14.55 14.50
CA TYR A 417 9.90 -13.37 14.33
C TYR A 417 10.99 -13.66 13.29
N HIS A 418 11.16 -12.76 12.33
CA HIS A 418 12.25 -12.77 11.34
C HIS A 418 12.81 -11.37 11.16
N ASN A 419 14.03 -11.25 10.63
CA ASN A 419 14.57 -9.97 10.17
C ASN A 419 14.83 -10.00 8.65
N PHE A 420 13.98 -9.35 7.85
CA PHE A 420 14.09 -9.38 6.39
C PHE A 420 15.21 -8.49 5.82
N LEU A 421 15.92 -7.71 6.64
CA LEU A 421 17.10 -6.93 6.24
C LEU A 421 18.42 -7.63 6.62
N LYS A 422 18.34 -8.72 7.39
CA LYS A 422 19.45 -9.55 7.83
C LYS A 422 19.08 -11.00 7.52
N PRO A 423 19.25 -11.44 6.26
CA PRO A 423 19.01 -12.85 5.93
C PRO A 423 19.84 -13.72 6.89
N GLU A 424 19.19 -14.66 7.56
CA GLU A 424 19.87 -15.61 8.43
C GLU A 424 20.96 -16.31 7.59
N GLU A 425 22.20 -16.34 8.10
CA GLU A 425 23.22 -17.16 7.44
C GLU A 425 22.70 -18.59 7.39
N PRO A 426 22.72 -19.27 6.23
CA PRO A 426 22.41 -20.68 6.20
C PRO A 426 23.35 -21.37 7.19
N CYS A 427 22.79 -22.08 8.17
CA CYS A 427 23.54 -22.94 9.06
C CYS A 427 24.32 -23.97 8.21
N TYR A 428 25.53 -23.62 7.77
CA TYR A 428 26.48 -24.59 7.28
C TYR A 428 27.01 -25.34 8.50
N GLY A 429 26.22 -26.32 8.92
CA GLY A 429 26.42 -27.12 10.12
C GLY A 429 26.61 -28.59 9.80
N LYS A 430 27.87 -28.95 9.49
CA LYS A 430 28.55 -30.17 9.96
C LYS A 430 27.96 -31.53 9.54
N TYR A 431 28.32 -31.97 8.34
CA TYR A 431 28.76 -33.36 8.17
C TYR A 431 30.29 -33.33 8.19
N GLY A 432 30.85 -33.57 9.38
CA GLY A 432 32.24 -33.93 9.58
C GLY A 432 32.35 -35.42 9.83
#